data_AF-A0A8J9UV56-F1
#
_entry.id   AF-A0A8J9UV56-F1
#
_cell.length_a   1.000
_cell.length_b   1.000
_cell.length_c   1.000
_cell.angle_alpha   90.00
_cell.angle_beta   90.00
_cell.angle_gamma   90.00
#
_symmetry.space_group_name_H-M   'P 1'
#
loop_
_entity.id
_entity.type
_entity.pdbx_description
1 polymer ?
#
loop_
_entity_poly.entity_id
_entity_poly.type
_entity_poly.pdbx_seq_one_letter_code
_entity_poly.pdbx_strand_id
1 'polypeptide(L)'
;MMVLKVKNFCEREKRNNAPLIPLRCVQARVAAITGVSEKTVSKITKEGEVAASTSTKVSTPRKSGPRPKKIELDDFERRVAEKNIGQEAIKIVQITEEAFATITEEEWRKECEHVKKVEEKYYADGPVIDSEMERFIIEVGDDSDTSDDEDDEEDEVDDDLSGISPLDEHFLINHNYNKKY
;
A
#
# COMPACT_ATOMS: atom_id res chain seq x y z
N MET A 1 27.47 -14.59 -3.90
CA MET A 1 27.75 -13.98 -5.22
C MET A 1 27.69 -15.03 -6.32
N MET A 2 27.13 -14.74 -7.50
CA MET A 2 26.95 -15.71 -8.59
C MET A 2 28.27 -16.36 -9.03
N VAL A 3 29.34 -15.57 -9.15
CA VAL A 3 30.69 -16.04 -9.52
C VAL A 3 31.21 -17.15 -8.58
N LEU A 4 30.94 -17.03 -7.27
CA LEU A 4 31.35 -18.05 -6.30
C LEU A 4 30.60 -19.38 -6.50
N LYS A 5 29.31 -19.33 -6.85
CA LYS A 5 28.53 -20.54 -7.15
C LYS A 5 29.08 -21.28 -8.36
N VAL A 6 29.42 -20.53 -9.43
CA VAL A 6 30.04 -21.09 -10.63
C VAL A 6 31.37 -21.76 -10.32
N LYS A 7 32.27 -21.06 -9.60
CA LYS A 7 33.56 -21.61 -9.18
C LYS A 7 33.38 -22.93 -8.41
N ASN A 8 32.50 -22.94 -7.40
CA ASN A 8 32.27 -24.12 -6.57
C ASN A 8 31.68 -25.30 -7.36
N PHE A 9 30.84 -25.03 -8.37
CA PHE A 9 30.35 -26.07 -9.27
C PHE A 9 31.49 -26.69 -10.09
N CYS A 10 32.33 -25.85 -10.71
CA CYS A 10 33.47 -26.33 -11.51
C CYS A 10 34.51 -27.09 -10.66
N GLU A 11 34.79 -26.65 -9.43
CA GLU A 11 35.69 -27.36 -8.51
C GLU A 11 35.14 -28.74 -8.10
N ARG A 12 33.81 -28.90 -8.02
CA ARG A 12 33.18 -30.23 -7.80
C ARG A 12 33.35 -31.14 -9.01
N GLU A 13 33.16 -30.62 -10.22
CA GLU A 13 33.41 -31.40 -11.45
C GLU A 13 34.88 -31.80 -11.57
N LYS A 14 35.80 -30.89 -11.21
CA LYS A 14 37.24 -31.16 -11.16
C LYS A 14 37.57 -32.29 -10.19
N ARG A 15 37.02 -32.25 -8.97
CA ARG A 15 37.22 -33.31 -7.96
C ARG A 15 36.65 -34.66 -8.39
N ASN A 16 35.53 -34.64 -9.13
CA ASN A 16 34.88 -35.82 -9.67
C ASN A 16 35.57 -36.37 -10.94
N ASN A 17 36.49 -35.59 -11.54
CA ASN A 17 37.13 -35.86 -12.83
C ASN A 17 36.14 -36.19 -13.98
N ALA A 18 34.89 -35.76 -13.82
CA ALA A 18 33.80 -36.00 -14.76
C ALA A 18 32.68 -34.98 -14.53
N PRO A 19 31.90 -34.64 -15.56
CA PRO A 19 30.76 -33.74 -15.42
C PRO A 19 29.74 -34.29 -14.42
N LEU A 20 29.32 -33.48 -13.44
CA LEU A 20 28.26 -33.87 -12.49
C LEU A 20 26.91 -34.00 -13.20
N ILE A 21 26.70 -33.15 -14.21
CA ILE A 21 25.51 -33.15 -15.05
C ILE A 21 26.02 -33.33 -16.50
N PRO A 22 25.47 -34.27 -17.30
CA PRO A 22 25.91 -34.48 -18.67
C PRO A 22 25.91 -33.19 -19.51
N LEU A 23 26.93 -33.00 -20.36
CA LEU A 23 27.07 -31.80 -21.20
C LEU A 23 25.87 -31.58 -22.14
N ARG A 24 25.18 -32.66 -22.53
CA ARG A 24 23.93 -32.61 -23.32
C ARG A 24 22.78 -31.92 -22.59
N CYS A 25 22.75 -31.95 -21.26
CA CYS A 25 21.68 -31.38 -20.44
C CYS A 25 21.99 -29.91 -20.10
N VAL A 26 22.07 -29.06 -21.13
CA VAL A 26 22.56 -27.66 -21.01
C VAL A 26 21.76 -26.84 -20.01
N GLN A 27 20.43 -26.91 -20.04
CA GLN A 27 19.57 -26.12 -19.15
C GLN A 27 19.73 -26.51 -17.68
N ALA A 28 19.79 -27.81 -17.38
CA ALA A 28 20.03 -28.33 -16.03
C ALA A 28 21.42 -27.91 -15.49
N ARG A 29 22.45 -27.91 -16.36
CA ARG A 29 23.79 -27.41 -15.99
C ARG A 29 23.76 -25.93 -15.62
N VAL A 30 23.15 -25.10 -16.46
CA VAL A 30 23.07 -23.65 -16.23
C VAL A 30 22.32 -23.36 -14.93
N ALA A 31 21.19 -24.05 -14.68
CA ALA A 31 20.43 -23.93 -13.44
C ALA A 31 21.29 -24.27 -12.21
N ALA A 32 22.01 -25.39 -12.24
CA ALA A 32 22.86 -25.81 -11.12
C ALA A 32 24.07 -24.88 -10.87
N ILE A 33 24.64 -24.31 -11.94
CA ILE A 33 25.80 -23.40 -11.87
C ILE A 33 25.39 -22.02 -11.35
N THR A 34 24.31 -21.46 -11.89
CA THR A 34 23.84 -20.10 -11.57
C THR A 34 22.97 -20.07 -10.31
N GLY A 35 22.39 -21.21 -9.94
CA GLY A 35 21.47 -21.34 -8.82
C GLY A 35 20.08 -20.76 -9.09
N VAL A 36 19.68 -20.66 -10.37
CA VAL A 36 18.31 -20.31 -10.77
C VAL A 36 17.53 -21.57 -11.17
N SER A 37 16.20 -21.49 -11.20
CA SER A 37 15.38 -22.64 -11.60
C SER A 37 15.53 -22.95 -13.09
N GLU A 38 15.39 -24.22 -13.48
CA GLU A 38 15.38 -24.61 -14.91
C GLU A 38 14.29 -23.89 -15.70
N LYS A 39 13.12 -23.63 -15.07
CA LYS A 39 12.04 -22.83 -15.67
C LYS A 39 12.50 -21.42 -16.00
N THR A 40 13.27 -20.79 -15.10
CA THR A 40 13.84 -19.47 -15.29
C THR A 40 14.86 -19.47 -16.43
N VAL A 41 15.75 -20.48 -16.49
CA VAL A 41 16.70 -20.64 -17.61
C VAL A 41 15.96 -20.76 -18.94
N SER A 42 14.94 -21.62 -19.00
CA SER A 42 14.10 -21.81 -20.19
C SER A 42 13.43 -20.51 -20.64
N LYS A 43 12.86 -19.76 -19.69
CA LYS A 43 12.22 -18.46 -19.96
C LYS A 43 13.22 -17.45 -20.52
N ILE A 44 14.40 -17.32 -19.92
CA ILE A 44 15.46 -16.40 -20.38
C ILE A 44 15.95 -16.80 -21.78
N THR A 45 16.15 -18.08 -22.06
CA THR A 45 16.57 -18.55 -23.39
C THR A 45 15.55 -18.18 -24.46
N LYS A 46 14.25 -18.45 -24.20
CA LYS A 46 13.17 -18.09 -25.13
C LYS A 46 13.06 -16.58 -25.35
N GLU A 47 13.13 -15.80 -24.27
CA GLU A 47 13.11 -14.33 -24.36
C GLU A 47 14.32 -13.79 -25.14
N GLY A 48 15.50 -14.39 -24.96
CA GLY A 48 16.71 -14.05 -25.71
C GLY A 48 16.61 -14.36 -27.20
N GLU A 49 16.05 -15.52 -27.57
CA GLU A 49 15.81 -15.91 -28.97
C GLU A 49 14.80 -14.97 -29.67
N VAL A 50 13.71 -14.61 -28.98
CA VAL A 50 12.70 -13.67 -29.47
C VAL A 50 13.30 -12.28 -29.65
N ALA A 51 14.07 -11.79 -28.66
CA ALA A 51 14.74 -10.50 -28.75
C ALA A 51 15.79 -10.45 -29.88
N ALA A 52 16.54 -11.53 -30.10
CA ALA A 52 17.50 -11.65 -31.19
C ALA A 52 16.82 -11.67 -32.57
N SER A 53 15.67 -12.34 -32.68
CA SER A 53 14.91 -12.45 -33.93
C SER A 53 14.15 -11.17 -34.28
N THR A 54 13.64 -10.44 -33.29
CA THR A 54 12.79 -9.26 -33.49
C THR A 54 13.55 -7.93 -33.33
N SER A 55 14.85 -7.95 -32.99
CA SER A 55 15.63 -6.73 -32.67
C SER A 55 14.95 -5.84 -31.63
N THR A 56 14.19 -6.44 -30.72
CA THR A 56 13.52 -5.74 -29.62
C THR A 56 14.38 -5.89 -28.37
N LYS A 57 14.61 -4.76 -27.68
CA LYS A 57 15.48 -4.69 -26.51
C LYS A 57 14.93 -5.58 -25.39
N VAL A 58 15.75 -6.52 -24.90
CA VAL A 58 15.45 -7.31 -23.68
C VAL A 58 15.24 -6.34 -22.52
N SER A 59 14.00 -6.29 -22.02
CA SER A 59 13.63 -5.40 -20.93
C SER A 59 14.27 -5.89 -19.63
N THR A 60 15.24 -5.14 -19.12
CA THR A 60 15.83 -5.41 -17.81
C THR A 60 14.73 -5.36 -16.74
N PRO A 61 14.74 -6.26 -15.74
CA PRO A 61 13.86 -6.13 -14.58
C PRO A 61 14.03 -4.74 -14.00
N ARG A 62 13.05 -3.89 -14.23
CA ARG A 62 13.04 -2.53 -13.72
C ARG A 62 13.02 -2.67 -12.20
N LYS A 63 14.04 -2.15 -11.53
CA LYS A 63 14.02 -1.97 -10.08
C LYS A 63 12.72 -1.23 -9.77
N SER A 64 11.77 -1.92 -9.15
CA SER A 64 10.52 -1.32 -8.70
C SER A 64 10.87 -0.43 -7.52
N GLY A 65 11.41 0.76 -7.82
CA GLY A 65 11.40 1.84 -6.85
C GLY A 65 9.95 2.03 -6.40
N PRO A 66 9.72 2.42 -5.14
CA PRO A 66 8.39 2.83 -4.69
C PRO A 66 7.83 3.78 -5.73
N ARG A 67 6.65 3.48 -6.28
CA ARG A 67 6.00 4.45 -7.16
C ARG A 67 5.79 5.70 -6.29
N PRO A 68 6.12 6.91 -6.78
CA PRO A 68 5.75 8.11 -6.06
C PRO A 68 4.25 8.01 -5.78
N LYS A 69 3.87 8.05 -4.49
CA LYS A 69 2.47 8.05 -4.12
C LYS A 69 1.85 9.25 -4.82
N LYS A 70 0.78 9.02 -5.57
CA LYS A 70 0.02 10.10 -6.21
C LYS A 70 -0.49 10.97 -5.05
N ILE A 71 -0.01 12.21 -4.97
CA ILE A 71 -0.61 13.20 -4.09
C ILE A 71 -1.94 13.54 -4.75
N GLU A 72 -3.04 13.13 -4.14
CA GLU A 72 -4.37 13.53 -4.58
C GLU A 72 -4.55 14.96 -4.06
N LEU A 73 -4.35 15.92 -4.95
CA LEU A 73 -4.67 17.32 -4.67
C LEU A 73 -6.16 17.54 -4.98
N ASP A 74 -6.89 18.14 -4.05
CA ASP A 74 -8.29 18.48 -4.26
C ASP A 74 -8.47 19.68 -5.22
N ASP A 75 -9.71 20.04 -5.50
CA ASP A 75 -10.05 21.12 -6.43
C ASP A 75 -9.66 22.52 -5.89
N PHE A 76 -9.47 22.67 -4.58
CA PHE A 76 -8.99 23.88 -3.93
C PHE A 76 -7.46 23.97 -3.98
N GLU A 77 -6.77 22.92 -3.55
CA GLU A 77 -5.31 22.83 -3.52
C GLU A 77 -4.71 23.08 -4.90
N ARG A 78 -5.37 22.56 -5.95
CA ARG A 78 -4.99 22.83 -7.34
C ARG A 78 -5.13 24.31 -7.70
N ARG A 79 -6.24 24.98 -7.33
CA ARG A 79 -6.47 26.41 -7.58
C ARG A 79 -5.45 27.29 -6.88
N VAL A 80 -5.05 26.92 -5.66
CA VAL A 80 -4.00 27.62 -4.90
C VAL A 80 -2.63 27.38 -5.55
N ALA A 81 -2.29 26.13 -5.88
CA ALA A 81 -1.00 25.78 -6.48
C ALA A 81 -0.76 26.46 -7.84
N GLU A 82 -1.80 26.60 -8.67
CA GLU A 82 -1.72 27.30 -9.96
C GLU A 82 -1.35 28.79 -9.80
N LYS A 83 -1.79 29.42 -8.71
CA LYS A 83 -1.54 30.85 -8.43
C LYS A 83 -0.33 31.10 -7.53
N ASN A 84 0.22 30.07 -6.89
CA ASN A 84 1.31 30.16 -5.91
C ASN A 84 2.72 30.21 -6.54
N ILE A 85 2.85 30.20 -7.86
CA ILE A 85 4.17 30.24 -8.51
C ILE A 85 4.74 31.66 -8.44
N GLY A 86 5.65 31.90 -7.49
CA GLY A 86 6.44 33.13 -7.37
C GLY A 86 5.77 34.30 -6.65
N GLN A 87 4.73 34.06 -5.85
CA GLN A 87 4.03 35.10 -5.07
C GLN A 87 4.61 35.24 -3.65
N GLU A 88 4.54 36.45 -3.09
CA GLU A 88 4.84 36.70 -1.67
C GLU A 88 3.75 36.10 -0.78
N ALA A 89 4.11 35.60 0.40
CA ALA A 89 3.21 34.88 1.31
C ALA A 89 1.91 35.64 1.66
N ILE A 90 1.96 36.98 1.66
CA ILE A 90 0.80 37.84 1.93
C ILE A 90 -0.27 37.70 0.84
N LYS A 91 0.12 37.51 -0.42
CA LYS A 91 -0.82 37.33 -1.54
C LYS A 91 -1.42 35.93 -1.55
N ILE A 92 -0.74 34.94 -0.98
CA ILE A 92 -1.27 33.57 -0.84
C ILE A 92 -2.50 33.58 0.08
N VAL A 93 -2.45 34.34 1.18
CA VAL A 93 -3.59 34.47 2.12
C VAL A 93 -4.81 35.06 1.42
N GLN A 94 -4.62 36.12 0.61
CA GLN A 94 -5.72 36.72 -0.17
C GLN A 94 -6.28 35.75 -1.21
N ILE A 95 -5.40 35.04 -1.94
CA ILE A 95 -5.82 34.04 -2.93
C ILE A 95 -6.60 32.90 -2.25
N THR A 96 -6.23 32.49 -1.04
CA THR A 96 -6.97 31.46 -0.30
C THR A 96 -8.32 31.97 0.15
N GLU A 97 -8.43 33.19 0.69
CA GLU A 97 -9.70 33.80 1.10
C GLU A 97 -10.66 33.98 -0.07
N GLU A 98 -10.16 34.45 -1.22
CA GLU A 98 -10.92 34.53 -2.46
C GLU A 98 -11.38 33.15 -2.97
N ALA A 99 -10.51 32.14 -2.88
CA ALA A 99 -10.86 30.77 -3.23
C ALA A 99 -11.97 30.21 -2.32
N PHE A 100 -11.91 30.45 -1.00
CA PHE A 100 -12.96 30.08 -0.06
C PHE A 100 -14.29 30.78 -0.37
N ALA A 101 -14.26 32.06 -0.73
CA ALA A 101 -15.46 32.80 -1.12
C ALA A 101 -16.07 32.32 -2.46
N THR A 102 -15.26 31.68 -3.30
CA THR A 102 -15.68 31.18 -4.62
C THR A 102 -16.22 29.74 -4.56
N ILE A 103 -15.97 29.00 -3.48
CA ILE A 103 -16.49 27.64 -3.30
C ILE A 103 -18.03 27.70 -3.23
N THR A 104 -18.67 27.06 -4.19
CA THR A 104 -20.13 26.98 -4.27
C THR A 104 -20.66 25.79 -3.48
N GLU A 105 -21.95 25.81 -3.13
CA GLU A 105 -22.62 24.70 -2.43
C GLU A 105 -22.49 23.38 -3.21
N GLU A 106 -22.46 23.43 -4.55
CA GLU A 106 -22.29 22.26 -5.40
C GLU A 106 -20.88 21.66 -5.31
N GLU A 107 -19.85 22.51 -5.25
CA GLU A 107 -18.46 22.08 -5.03
C GLU A 107 -18.31 21.45 -3.64
N TRP A 108 -19.01 22.02 -2.64
CA TRP A 108 -18.97 21.50 -1.27
C TRP A 108 -19.70 20.18 -1.09
N ARG A 109 -20.84 20.02 -1.78
CA ARG A 109 -21.53 18.74 -1.87
C ARG A 109 -20.65 17.65 -2.47
N LYS A 110 -19.89 17.96 -3.52
CA LYS A 110 -18.97 17.00 -4.17
C LYS A 110 -17.87 16.55 -3.19
N GLU A 111 -17.35 17.46 -2.37
CA GLU A 111 -16.36 17.11 -1.36
C GLU A 111 -16.95 16.24 -0.25
N CYS A 112 -18.16 16.55 0.21
CA CYS A 112 -18.90 15.70 1.15
C CYS A 112 -19.16 14.30 0.57
N GLU A 113 -19.48 14.18 -0.72
CA GLU A 113 -19.61 12.89 -1.41
C GLU A 113 -18.27 12.15 -1.51
N HIS A 114 -17.17 12.87 -1.73
CA HIS A 114 -15.83 12.29 -1.76
C HIS A 114 -15.44 11.69 -0.41
N VAL A 115 -15.63 12.43 0.69
CA VAL A 115 -15.34 11.95 2.06
C VAL A 115 -16.15 10.70 2.38
N LYS A 116 -17.46 10.71 2.11
CA LYS A 116 -18.33 9.53 2.31
C LYS A 116 -17.83 8.30 1.56
N LYS A 117 -17.40 8.49 0.32
CA LYS A 117 -16.85 7.41 -0.51
C LYS A 117 -15.49 6.90 0.01
N VAL A 118 -14.66 7.79 0.54
CA VAL A 118 -13.40 7.42 1.17
C VAL A 118 -13.67 6.60 2.43
N GLU A 119 -14.60 7.03 3.29
CA GLU A 119 -15.02 6.29 4.49
C GLU A 119 -15.59 4.91 4.13
N GLU A 120 -16.48 4.83 3.14
CA GLU A 120 -17.03 3.55 2.66
C GLU A 120 -15.92 2.60 2.20
N LYS A 121 -14.90 3.13 1.53
CA LYS A 121 -13.72 2.34 1.14
C LYS A 121 -12.95 1.84 2.35
N TYR A 122 -12.69 2.68 3.35
CA TYR A 122 -12.02 2.26 4.59
C TYR A 122 -12.83 1.18 5.32
N TYR A 123 -14.16 1.33 5.36
CA TYR A 123 -15.05 0.35 5.96
C TYR A 123 -15.04 -0.99 5.19
N ALA A 124 -15.07 -0.94 3.85
CA ALA A 124 -15.02 -2.13 3.00
C ALA A 124 -13.66 -2.86 3.07
N ASP A 125 -12.56 -2.11 3.20
CA ASP A 125 -11.20 -2.66 3.33
C ASP A 125 -10.90 -3.10 4.78
N GLY A 126 -11.72 -2.71 5.76
CA GLY A 126 -11.59 -3.02 7.20
C GLY A 126 -11.50 -4.51 7.56
N PRO A 127 -12.33 -5.40 7.01
CA PRO A 127 -12.23 -6.84 7.28
C PRO A 127 -10.91 -7.47 6.82
N VAL A 128 -10.27 -6.91 5.79
CA VAL A 128 -9.01 -7.46 5.23
C VAL A 128 -7.82 -7.19 6.16
N ILE A 129 -7.82 -6.06 6.88
CA ILE A 129 -6.76 -5.72 7.84
C ILE A 129 -6.87 -6.51 9.14
N ASP A 130 -8.06 -6.70 9.71
CA ASP A 130 -8.24 -7.52 10.93
C ASP A 130 -7.89 -8.99 10.67
N SER A 131 -8.33 -9.55 9.53
CA SER A 131 -7.97 -10.92 9.11
C SER A 131 -6.49 -11.09 8.76
N GLU A 132 -5.78 -10.02 8.39
CA GLU A 132 -4.32 -10.04 8.22
C GLU A 132 -3.59 -9.90 9.55
N MET A 133 -4.13 -9.14 10.50
CA MET A 133 -3.60 -9.00 11.87
C MET A 133 -3.70 -10.32 12.65
N GLU A 134 -4.79 -11.06 12.52
CA GLU A 134 -4.96 -12.40 13.12
C GLU A 134 -3.94 -13.43 12.60
N ARG A 135 -3.49 -13.27 11.35
CA ARG A 135 -2.49 -14.16 10.73
C ARG A 135 -1.08 -14.02 11.35
N PHE A 136 -0.85 -12.92 12.08
CA PHE A 136 0.42 -12.65 12.75
C PHE A 136 0.40 -13.03 14.25
N ILE A 137 -0.62 -13.73 14.74
CA ILE A 137 -0.58 -14.33 16.09
C ILE A 137 0.50 -15.42 16.07
N ILE A 138 1.64 -15.12 16.67
CA ILE A 138 2.74 -16.07 16.87
C ILE A 138 2.44 -16.81 18.17
N GLU A 139 2.08 -18.09 18.06
CA GLU A 139 2.09 -19.02 19.20
C GLU A 139 3.54 -19.18 19.68
N VAL A 140 3.93 -18.36 20.64
CA VAL A 140 5.14 -18.61 21.44
C VAL A 140 4.71 -19.69 22.43
N GLY A 141 5.03 -20.94 22.10
CA GLY A 141 4.66 -22.09 22.92
C GLY A 141 5.00 -21.87 24.40
N ASP A 142 3.99 -22.05 25.24
CA ASP A 142 4.15 -22.27 26.67
C ASP A 142 3.40 -23.56 27.03
N ASP A 143 4.18 -24.57 27.40
CA ASP A 143 3.69 -25.82 27.99
C ASP A 143 3.04 -25.48 29.34
N SER A 144 1.70 -25.46 29.42
CA SER A 144 1.00 -25.65 30.69
C SER A 144 -0.45 -26.04 30.46
N ASP A 145 -0.79 -27.30 30.75
CA ASP A 145 -2.17 -27.73 30.99
C ASP A 145 -2.80 -26.87 32.10
N THR A 146 -3.99 -26.29 31.86
CA THR A 146 -4.95 -26.02 32.95
C THR A 146 -6.37 -25.80 32.41
N SER A 147 -7.27 -26.58 33.00
CA SER A 147 -8.74 -26.66 33.05
C SER A 147 -9.63 -25.70 32.24
N ASP A 148 -10.58 -26.33 31.56
CA ASP A 148 -11.92 -25.86 31.20
C ASP A 148 -12.66 -25.34 32.45
N ASP A 149 -13.11 -24.09 32.41
CA ASP A 149 -14.14 -23.55 33.32
C ASP A 149 -14.99 -22.56 32.50
N GLU A 150 -16.23 -22.95 32.24
CA GLU A 150 -17.30 -22.10 31.71
C GLU A 150 -17.79 -21.19 32.85
N ASP A 151 -17.69 -19.87 32.69
CA ASP A 151 -18.49 -18.90 33.45
C ASP A 151 -18.84 -17.71 32.53
N ASP A 152 -20.12 -17.67 32.13
CA ASP A 152 -20.78 -16.53 31.50
C ASP A 152 -21.10 -15.50 32.59
N GLU A 153 -20.36 -14.39 32.62
CA GLU A 153 -20.71 -13.19 33.39
C GLU A 153 -21.17 -12.10 32.39
N GLU A 154 -22.47 -11.77 32.42
CA GLU A 154 -23.01 -10.59 31.74
C GLU A 154 -22.55 -9.34 32.49
N ASP A 155 -21.50 -8.68 31.99
CA ASP A 155 -21.09 -7.37 32.50
C ASP A 155 -22.12 -6.30 32.13
N GLU A 156 -22.87 -5.81 33.13
CA GLU A 156 -23.63 -4.56 33.00
C GLU A 156 -22.65 -3.38 32.80
N VAL A 157 -22.69 -2.78 31.62
CA VAL A 157 -21.96 -1.55 31.32
C VAL A 157 -22.57 -0.39 32.09
N ASP A 158 -21.89 0.00 33.18
CA ASP A 158 -22.17 1.23 33.91
C ASP A 158 -21.77 2.42 32.99
N ASP A 159 -22.76 3.07 32.38
CA ASP A 159 -22.62 4.29 31.55
C ASP A 159 -22.21 5.50 32.43
N ASP A 160 -21.01 5.47 33.00
CA ASP A 160 -20.42 6.63 33.69
C ASP A 160 -19.91 7.66 32.67
N LEU A 161 -20.84 8.49 32.19
CA LEU A 161 -20.60 9.63 31.32
C LEU A 161 -20.21 10.91 32.09
N SER A 162 -19.64 10.80 33.30
CA SER A 162 -19.27 11.95 34.16
C SER A 162 -18.19 12.88 33.56
N GLY A 163 -17.60 12.52 32.43
CA GLY A 163 -16.63 13.34 31.67
C GLY A 163 -17.21 14.18 30.53
N ILE A 164 -18.49 14.05 30.19
CA ILE A 164 -19.10 14.83 29.10
C ILE A 164 -19.69 16.12 29.67
N SER A 165 -19.03 17.24 29.38
CA SER A 165 -19.56 18.55 29.72
C SER A 165 -20.80 18.85 28.85
N PRO A 166 -21.91 19.33 29.44
CA PRO A 166 -23.09 19.76 28.68
C PRO A 166 -22.71 20.82 27.64
N LEU A 167 -23.19 20.64 26.41
CA LEU A 167 -23.08 21.64 25.35
C LEU A 167 -23.86 22.90 25.77
N ASP A 168 -23.17 24.02 25.89
CA ASP A 168 -23.79 25.31 26.19
C ASP A 168 -24.88 25.63 25.14
N GLU A 169 -26.11 25.84 25.61
CA GLU A 169 -27.32 26.17 24.82
C GLU A 169 -27.19 27.47 24.00
N HIS A 170 -26.05 28.16 24.08
CA HIS A 170 -25.80 29.43 23.41
C HIS A 170 -25.56 29.30 21.88
N PHE A 171 -25.46 28.08 21.34
CA PHE A 171 -25.35 27.83 19.89
C PHE A 171 -26.70 27.61 19.18
N LEU A 172 -27.82 27.52 19.89
CA LEU A 172 -29.15 27.30 19.27
C LEU A 172 -29.93 28.59 18.96
N ILE A 173 -29.39 29.77 19.29
CA ILE A 173 -29.97 31.05 18.90
C ILE A 173 -29.28 31.53 17.62
N ASN A 174 -29.64 30.97 16.47
CA ASN A 174 -29.65 31.67 15.16
C ASN A 174 -30.14 30.81 13.97
N HIS A 175 -31.00 29.82 14.19
CA HIS A 175 -31.79 29.21 13.11
C HIS A 175 -33.24 29.70 13.13
N ASN A 176 -33.44 31.00 12.98
CA ASN A 176 -34.76 31.55 12.66
C ASN A 176 -34.66 32.53 11.49
N TYR A 177 -34.44 32.00 10.29
CA TYR A 177 -34.71 32.73 9.06
C TYR A 177 -36.22 32.91 8.93
N ASN A 178 -36.63 34.18 9.05
CA ASN A 178 -37.96 34.70 8.78
C ASN A 178 -38.59 34.05 7.54
N LYS A 179 -39.67 33.31 7.76
CA LYS A 179 -40.69 33.04 6.75
C LYS A 179 -41.56 34.29 6.61
N LYS A 180 -41.23 35.15 5.63
CA LYS A 180 -42.16 36.13 5.04
C LYS A 180 -41.97 36.09 3.53
N TYR A 181 -42.88 35.45 2.80
CA TYR A 181 -43.98 36.05 2.03
C TYR A 181 -45.03 34.97 1.78
#